data_AF-A0A6S6STE1-F1
#
_entry.id   AF-A0A6S6STE1-F1
#
_cell.length_a   1.000
_cell.length_b   1.000
_cell.length_c   1.000
_cell.angle_alpha   90.00
_cell.angle_beta   90.00
_cell.angle_gamma   90.00
#
_symmetry.space_group_name_H-M   'P 1'
#
loop_
_entity.id
_entity.type
_entity.pdbx_description
1 polymer ?
#
loop_
_entity_poly.entity_id
_entity_poly.type
_entity_poly.pdbx_seq_one_letter_code
_entity_poly.pdbx_strand_id
1 'polypeptide(L)' 'MMKQAINIRIDTDILESLDQYASELNKTRTSLIQKSIEFYFDTLDEMVADQRIDALKNGESTVVPLSEVFKKAGIDV' A
#
# COMPACT_ATOMS: atom_id res chain seq x y z
N MET A 1 -17.21 -3.55 0.41
CA MET A 1 -15.97 -4.25 0.77
C MET A 1 -16.22 -5.13 1.98
N MET A 2 -15.71 -6.36 1.95
CA MET A 2 -15.81 -7.30 3.07
C MET A 2 -14.73 -6.95 4.10
N LYS A 3 -15.10 -6.74 5.36
CA LYS A 3 -14.15 -6.47 6.44
C LYS A 3 -13.84 -7.77 7.17
N GLN A 4 -12.56 -8.04 7.39
CA GLN A 4 -12.10 -9.19 8.17
C GLN A 4 -11.54 -8.70 9.50
N ALA A 5 -11.93 -9.35 10.59
CA ALA A 5 -11.34 -9.09 11.89
C ALA A 5 -9.94 -9.72 11.96
N ILE A 6 -8.98 -8.98 12.48
CA ILE A 6 -7.61 -9.44 12.72
C ILE A 6 -7.23 -9.18 14.17
N ASN A 7 -6.39 -10.04 14.74
CA ASN A 7 -5.81 -9.83 16.06
C ASN A 7 -4.36 -9.31 15.87
N ILE A 8 -4.04 -8.20 16.51
CA ILE A 8 -2.71 -7.58 16.47
C ILE A 8 -2.21 -7.36 17.90
N ARG A 9 -0.91 -7.51 18.09
CA ARG A 9 -0.21 -7.08 19.31
C ARG A 9 0.35 -5.69 19.08
N ILE A 10 0.13 -4.79 20.02
CA ILE A 10 0.57 -3.40 19.96
C ILE A 10 0.99 -2.95 21.36
N ASP A 11 1.98 -2.05 21.42
CA ASP A 11 2.44 -1.50 22.68
C ASP A 11 1.33 -0.69 23.38
N THR A 12 1.29 -0.79 24.71
CA THR A 12 0.22 -0.18 25.52
C THR A 12 0.17 1.34 25.34
N ASP A 13 1.32 2.01 25.34
CA ASP A 13 1.41 3.47 25.19
C ASP A 13 0.84 3.95 23.84
N ILE A 14 1.02 3.16 22.78
CA ILE A 14 0.47 3.44 21.46
C ILE A 14 -1.05 3.24 21.48
N LEU A 15 -1.53 2.19 22.14
CA LEU A 15 -2.96 1.94 22.29
C LEU A 15 -3.66 3.06 23.06
N GLU A 16 -3.05 3.54 24.15
CA GLU A 16 -3.57 4.67 24.94
C GLU A 16 -3.64 5.95 24.10
N SER A 17 -2.60 6.25 23.33
CA SER A 17 -2.58 7.40 22.42
C SER A 17 -3.66 7.27 21.34
N LEU A 18 -3.83 6.08 20.77
CA LEU A 18 -4.87 5.79 19.77
C LEU A 18 -6.27 6.02 20.35
N ASP A 19 -6.49 5.64 21.61
CA ASP A 19 -7.76 5.81 22.30
C ASP A 19 -8.09 7.27 22.57
N GLN A 20 -7.09 8.03 22.99
CA GLN A 20 -7.22 9.47 23.18
C GLN A 20 -7.62 10.15 21.86
N TYR A 21 -6.89 9.90 20.77
CA TYR A 21 -7.22 10.49 19.47
C TYR A 21 -8.57 10.03 18.93
N ALA A 22 -8.93 8.76 19.14
CA ALA A 22 -10.24 8.24 18.76
C ALA A 22 -11.37 9.01 19.46
N SER A 23 -11.23 9.26 20.77
CA SER A 23 -12.20 10.03 21.54
C SER A 23 -12.26 11.50 21.09
N GLU A 24 -11.12 12.16 20.96
CA GLU A 24 -11.05 13.59 20.61
C GLU A 24 -11.61 13.87 19.21
N LEU A 25 -11.38 12.96 18.26
CA LEU A 25 -11.81 13.10 16.86
C LEU A 25 -13.18 12.47 16.57
N ASN A 26 -13.84 11.89 17.58
CA ASN A 26 -15.07 11.10 17.44
C ASN A 26 -14.95 10.04 16.33
N LYS A 27 -13.88 9.23 16.41
CA LYS A 27 -13.55 8.15 15.46
C LYS A 27 -13.39 6.82 16.19
N THR A 28 -13.45 5.71 15.46
CA THR A 28 -13.15 4.40 16.03
C THR A 28 -11.67 4.08 15.89
N ARG A 29 -11.12 3.29 16.84
CA ARG A 29 -9.76 2.72 16.75
C ARG A 29 -9.51 2.09 15.38
N THR A 30 -10.46 1.26 14.93
CA THR A 30 -10.40 0.59 13.63
C THR A 30 -10.24 1.57 12.47
N SER A 31 -10.95 2.69 12.48
CA SER A 31 -10.84 3.68 11.41
C SER A 31 -9.50 4.42 11.41
N LEU A 32 -8.90 4.63 12.57
CA LEU A 32 -7.58 5.25 12.70
C LEU A 32 -6.48 4.28 12.28
N ILE A 33 -6.53 3.03 12.75
CA ILE A 33 -5.60 1.96 12.36
C ILE A 33 -5.66 1.71 10.85
N GLN A 34 -6.86 1.68 10.27
CA GLN A 34 -7.01 1.50 8.83
C GLN A 34 -6.30 2.63 8.06
N LYS A 35 -6.51 3.88 8.48
CA LYS A 35 -5.89 5.04 7.81
C LYS A 35 -4.38 5.11 7.99
N SER A 36 -3.87 4.71 9.15
CA SER A 36 -2.42 4.65 9.37
C SER A 36 -1.77 3.59 8.48
N ILE A 37 -2.43 2.45 8.29
CA ILE A 37 -1.95 1.39 7.37
C ILE A 37 -2.01 1.88 5.92
N GLU A 38 -3.13 2.49 5.50
CA GLU A 38 -3.28 3.09 4.16
C GLU A 38 -2.18 4.12 3.88
N PHE A 39 -1.91 5.00 4.85
CA PHE A 39 -0.83 5.99 4.71
C PHE A 39 0.55 5.35 4.58
N TYR A 40 0.82 4.27 5.32
CA TYR A 40 2.11 3.58 5.22
C TYR A 40 2.25 2.81 3.90
N PHE A 41 1.14 2.38 3.28
CA PHE A 41 1.19 1.75 1.96
C PHE A 41 1.76 2.68 0.89
N ASP A 42 1.52 3.99 0.95
CA ASP A 42 2.13 4.94 0.01
C ASP A 42 3.67 4.87 0.06
N THR A 43 4.24 4.75 1.27
CA THR A 43 5.70 4.58 1.44
C THR A 43 6.19 3.22 0.96
N LEU A 44 5.45 2.15 1.26
CA LEU A 44 5.81 0.82 0.79
C LEU A 44 5.75 0.72 -0.74
N ASP A 45 4.79 1.39 -1.38
CA ASP A 45 4.66 1.42 -2.83
C ASP A 45 5.86 2.13 -3.48
N GLU A 46 6.38 3.20 -2.88
CA GLU A 46 7.62 3.85 -3.30
C GLU A 46 8.81 2.88 -3.23
N MET A 47 8.98 2.19 -2.09
CA MET A 47 10.07 1.20 -1.92
C MET A 47 9.99 0.07 -2.95
N VAL A 48 8.79 -0.42 -3.24
CA VAL A 48 8.56 -1.44 -4.26
C VAL A 48 8.83 -0.89 -5.66
N ALA A 49 8.48 0.36 -5.94
CA ALA A 49 8.77 1.00 -7.21
C ALA A 49 10.28 1.12 -7.44
N ASP A 50 11.04 1.54 -6.42
CA ASP A 50 12.50 1.62 -6.49
C ASP A 50 13.12 0.24 -6.77
N GLN A 51 12.67 -0.80 -6.05
CA GLN A 51 13.13 -2.16 -6.28
C GLN A 51 12.88 -2.61 -7.73
N ARG A 52 11.71 -2.28 -8.29
CA ARG A 52 11.37 -2.61 -9.69
C ARG A 52 12.23 -1.83 -10.68
N ILE A 53 12.52 -0.56 -10.39
CA ILE A 53 13.39 0.27 -11.22
C ILE A 53 14.82 -0.29 -11.24
N ASP A 54 15.33 -0.75 -10.11
CA ASP A 54 16.67 -1.32 -10.04
C ASP A 54 16.75 -2.69 -10.73
N ALA A 55 15.73 -3.54 -10.57
CA ALA A 55 15.63 -4.79 -11.33
C ALA A 55 15.60 -4.52 -12.86
N LEU A 56 14.94 -3.46 -13.29
CA LEU A 56 14.94 -3.03 -14.70
C LEU A 56 16.35 -2.59 -15.15
N LYS A 57 17.06 -1.79 -14.35
CA LYS A 57 18.44 -1.35 -14.66
C LYS A 57 19.42 -2.52 -14.72
N ASN A 58 19.25 -3.52 -13.85
CA ASN A 58 20.10 -4.69 -13.75
C ASN A 58 19.81 -5.74 -14.83
N GLY A 59 18.78 -5.53 -15.67
CA GLY A 59 18.37 -6.49 -16.71
C GLY A 59 17.65 -7.71 -16.15
N GLU A 60 17.19 -7.65 -14.91
CA GLU A 60 16.43 -8.72 -14.24
C GLU A 60 14.93 -8.66 -14.57
N SER A 61 14.49 -7.62 -15.30
CA SER A 61 13.11 -7.44 -15.75
C SER A 61 12.98 -7.55 -17.27
N THR A 62 11.92 -8.22 -17.72
CA THR A 62 11.58 -8.30 -19.15
C THR A 62 11.05 -6.96 -19.66
N VAL A 63 11.71 -6.40 -20.66
CA VAL A 63 11.22 -5.21 -21.39
C VAL A 63 10.43 -5.67 -22.60
N VAL A 64 9.17 -5.24 -22.68
CA VAL A 64 8.29 -5.53 -23.82
C VAL A 64 8.09 -4.25 -24.63
N PRO A 65 8.38 -4.23 -25.93
CA PRO A 65 8.11 -3.09 -26.79
C PRO A 65 6.62 -2.71 -26.75
N LEU A 66 6.34 -1.40 -26.73
CA LEU A 66 4.97 -0.90 -26.68
C LEU A 66 4.12 -1.40 -27.86
N SER A 67 4.72 -1.58 -29.04
CA SER A 67 4.06 -2.15 -30.22
C SER A 67 3.57 -3.59 -30.01
N GLU A 68 4.29 -4.41 -29.24
CA GLU A 68 3.85 -5.76 -28.88
C GLU A 68 2.69 -5.73 -27.89
N VAL A 69 2.70 -4.76 -26.96
CA VAL A 69 1.59 -4.53 -26.03
C VAL A 69 0.32 -4.15 -26.79
N PHE A 70 0.41 -3.24 -27.77
CA PHE A 70 -0.73 -2.82 -28.59
C PHE A 70 -1.31 -3.95 -29.44
N LYS A 71 -0.44 -4.74 -30.09
CA LYS A 71 -0.86 -5.97 -30.80
C LYS A 71 -1.62 -6.92 -29.88
N LYS A 72 -1.14 -7.12 -28.65
CA LYS A 72 -1.79 -8.01 -27.67
C LYS A 72 -3.11 -7.44 -27.13
N ALA A 73 -3.20 -6.12 -27.02
CA ALA A 73 -4.40 -5.41 -26.57
C ALA A 73 -5.46 -5.21 -27.66
N GLY A 74 -5.14 -5.53 -28.93
CA GLY A 74 -6.04 -5.31 -30.06
C GLY A 74 -6.19 -3.82 -30.42
N ILE A 75 -5.19 -3.01 -30.10
CA ILE A 75 -5.15 -1.58 -30.42
C ILE A 75 -4.33 -1.41 -31.69
N ASP A 76 -4.93 -0.80 -32.72
CA ASP A 76 -4.27 -0.49 -34.00
C ASP A 76 -3.74 0.95 -33.93
N VAL A 77 -2.42 1.11 -33.94
CA VAL A 77 -1.69 2.40 -33.84
C VAL A 77 -0.50 2.44 -34.79
#